data_AF-A0A8T5KDL5-F1
#
_entry.id   AF-A0A8T5KDL5-F1
#
_cell.length_a   1.000
_cell.length_b   1.000
_cell.length_c   1.000
_cell.angle_alpha   90.00
_cell.angle_beta   90.00
_cell.angle_gamma   90.00
#
_symmetry.space_group_name_H-M   'P 1'
#
loop_
_entity.id
_entity.type
_entity.pdbx_description
1 polymer ?
#
loop_
_entity_poly.entity_id
_entity_poly.type
_entity_poly.pdbx_seq_one_letter_code
_entity_poly.pdbx_strand_id
1 'polypeptide(L)' 'MDETLELVDQYIDSFLSSDHTIIMINDENYPGTFLNKRLQARIREREIRKLISYVFMNTLYLEKI' A
#
# COMPACT_ATOMS: atom_id res chain seq x y z
N MET A 1 -9.58 -5.30 -17.14
CA MET A 1 -8.41 -4.96 -16.31
C MET A 1 -8.85 -5.03 -14.86
N ASP A 2 -7.98 -5.49 -13.96
CA ASP A 2 -8.30 -5.53 -12.52
C ASP A 2 -7.99 -4.14 -11.95
N GLU A 3 -9.00 -3.25 -11.93
CA GLU A 3 -8.89 -1.84 -11.51
C GLU A 3 -8.25 -1.69 -10.12
N THR A 4 -8.40 -2.71 -9.27
CA THR A 4 -7.80 -2.77 -7.94
C THR A 4 -6.27 -2.84 -8.00
N LEU A 5 -5.71 -3.57 -8.97
CA LEU A 5 -4.26 -3.70 -9.09
C LEU A 5 -3.62 -2.38 -9.51
N GLU A 6 -4.26 -1.65 -10.42
CA GLU A 6 -3.77 -0.34 -10.86
C GLU A 6 -3.78 0.67 -9.70
N LEU A 7 -4.83 0.68 -8.90
CA LEU A 7 -4.91 1.51 -7.69
C LEU A 7 -3.78 1.19 -6.70
N VAL A 8 -3.52 -0.09 -6.45
CA VAL A 8 -2.45 -0.52 -5.55
C VAL A 8 -1.07 -0.11 -6.06
N ASP A 9 -0.83 -0.26 -7.36
CA ASP A 9 0.42 0.18 -7.98
C ASP A 9 0.58 1.70 -7.89
N GLN A 10 -0.49 2.47 -8.11
CA GLN A 10 -0.47 3.93 -7.94
C GLN A 10 -0.14 4.35 -6.51
N TYR A 11 -0.69 3.68 -5.49
CA TYR A 11 -0.35 3.96 -4.09
C TYR A 11 1.14 3.70 -3.82
N ILE A 12 1.66 2.58 -4.29
CA ILE A 12 3.08 2.21 -4.11
C ILE A 12 3.98 3.24 -4.80
N ASP A 13 3.72 3.57 -6.06
CA ASP A 13 4.58 4.45 -6.85
C ASP A 13 4.56 5.90 -6.33
N SER A 14 3.36 6.40 -6.01
CA SER A 14 3.20 7.72 -5.42
C SER A 14 3.90 7.80 -4.06
N PHE A 15 3.79 6.76 -3.24
CA PHE A 15 4.46 6.75 -1.94
C PHE A 15 5.98 6.65 -2.08
N LEU A 16 6.50 5.78 -2.95
CA LEU A 16 7.93 5.62 -3.18
C LEU A 16 8.59 6.92 -3.66
N SER A 17 7.90 7.69 -4.51
CA SER A 17 8.37 8.99 -5.01
C SER A 17 8.23 10.14 -4.00
N SER A 18 7.43 9.98 -2.95
CA SER A 18 7.29 11.00 -1.89
C SER A 18 8.45 10.98 -0.89
N ASP A 19 8.67 12.10 -0.18
CA ASP A 19 9.64 12.18 0.93
C ASP A 19 9.09 11.60 2.25
N HIS A 20 7.86 11.09 2.25
CA HIS A 20 7.24 10.55 3.45
C HIS A 20 7.86 9.21 3.86
N THR A 21 8.14 9.06 5.15
CA THR A 21 8.54 7.79 5.75
C THR A 21 7.35 6.85 5.95
N ILE A 22 6.18 7.41 6.26
CA ILE A 22 4.94 6.66 6.48
C ILE A 22 3.74 7.47 5.98
N ILE A 23 2.77 6.78 5.38
CA ILE A 23 1.46 7.35 5.07
C ILE A 23 0.34 6.47 5.61
N MET A 24 -0.78 7.11 5.91
CA MET A 24 -2.06 6.46 6.15
C MET A 24 -2.83 6.37 4.83
N ILE A 25 -3.36 5.19 4.51
CA ILE A 25 -4.25 4.99 3.36
C ILE A 25 -5.67 4.87 3.89
N ASN A 26 -6.51 5.84 3.53
CA ASN A 26 -7.95 5.82 3.79
C ASN A 26 -8.68 5.83 2.44
N ASP A 27 -9.20 4.67 2.05
CA ASP A 27 -9.93 4.49 0.80
C ASP A 27 -11.39 4.15 1.12
N GLU A 28 -12.33 4.91 0.54
CA GLU A 28 -13.76 4.75 0.80
C GLU A 28 -14.38 3.58 0.03
N ASN A 29 -13.72 3.12 -1.04
CA ASN A 29 -14.21 2.06 -1.92
C ASN A 29 -13.76 0.67 -1.44
N TYR A 30 -12.62 0.60 -0.73
CA TYR A 30 -12.03 -0.67 -0.33
C TYR A 30 -11.66 -0.73 1.16
N PRO A 31 -12.01 -1.82 1.87
CA PRO A 31 -11.58 -2.03 3.25
C PRO A 31 -10.05 -2.06 3.38
N GLY A 32 -9.50 -1.40 4.40
CA GLY A 32 -8.05 -1.34 4.63
C GLY A 32 -7.39 -2.74 4.74
N THR A 33 -8.09 -3.74 5.28
CA THR A 33 -7.60 -5.13 5.35
C THR A 33 -7.53 -5.80 3.98
N PHE A 34 -8.43 -5.47 3.06
CA PHE A 34 -8.41 -5.96 1.68
C PHE A 34 -7.23 -5.33 0.91
N LEU A 35 -7.09 -4.01 0.99
CA LEU A 35 -5.97 -3.29 0.38
C LEU A 35 -4.62 -3.75 0.94
N ASN A 36 -4.52 -3.99 2.25
CA ASN A 36 -3.29 -4.49 2.87
C ASN A 36 -2.80 -5.79 2.21
N LYS A 37 -3.70 -6.77 2.00
CA LYS A 37 -3.32 -8.04 1.36
C LYS A 37 -2.79 -7.82 -0.05
N ARG A 38 -3.40 -6.90 -0.81
CA ARG A 38 -2.98 -6.57 -2.18
C ARG A 38 -1.66 -5.83 -2.21
N LEU A 39 -1.46 -4.83 -1.34
CA LEU A 39 -0.19 -4.13 -1.17
C LEU A 39 0.93 -5.10 -0.82
N GLN A 40 0.74 -5.98 0.17
CA GLN A 40 1.74 -6.98 0.56
C GLN A 40 2.09 -7.93 -0.60
N ALA A 41 1.11 -8.34 -1.40
CA ALA A 41 1.34 -9.16 -2.59
C ALA A 41 2.17 -8.39 -3.64
N ARG A 42 1.78 -7.16 -3.98
CA ARG A 42 2.48 -6.33 -4.98
C ARG A 42 3.88 -5.93 -4.56
N ILE A 43 4.09 -5.56 -3.30
CA ILE A 43 5.42 -5.27 -2.73
C ILE A 43 6.35 -6.47 -2.91
N ARG A 44 5.84 -7.69 -2.65
CA ARG A 44 6.59 -8.93 -2.82
C ARG A 44 6.88 -9.24 -4.27
N GLU A 45 5.87 -9.14 -5.14
CA GLU A 45 6.00 -9.38 -6.59
C GLU A 45 7.01 -8.42 -7.25
N ARG A 46 7.06 -7.17 -6.77
CA ARG A 46 7.97 -6.13 -7.25
C ARG A 46 9.30 -6.10 -6.49
N GLU A 47 9.52 -7.03 -5.57
CA GLU A 47 10.72 -7.16 -4.73
C GLU A 47 11.14 -5.86 -4.01
N ILE A 48 10.17 -5.06 -3.55
CA ILE A 48 10.43 -3.76 -2.91
C ILE A 48 10.84 -3.98 -1.46
N ARG A 49 12.13 -4.16 -1.21
CA ARG A 49 12.67 -4.58 0.10
C ARG A 49 12.48 -3.57 1.23
N LYS A 50 12.33 -2.28 0.91
CA LYS A 50 12.27 -1.17 1.86
C LYS A 50 10.87 -0.62 2.06
N LEU A 51 9.86 -1.44 1.83
CA LEU A 51 8.47 -1.03 1.86
C LEU A 51 7.63 -2.10 2.55
N ILE A 52 6.84 -1.71 3.54
CA ILE A 52 5.91 -2.60 4.23
C ILE A 52 4.52 -1.96 4.28
N SER A 53 3.50 -2.81 4.30
CA SER A 53 2.12 -2.41 4.58
C SER A 53 1.57 -3.22 5.76
N TYR A 54 0.85 -2.53 6.65
CA TYR A 54 0.24 -3.13 7.82
C TYR A 54 -1.03 -2.39 8.23
N VAL A 55 -1.89 -3.07 8.98
CA VAL A 55 -3.07 -2.47 9.60
C VAL A 55 -2.81 -2.34 11.09
N PHE A 56 -2.95 -1.12 11.62
CA PHE A 56 -2.88 -0.83 13.04
C PHE A 56 -4.10 -0.02 13.46
N MET A 57 -4.79 -0.43 14.52
CA MET A 57 -6.05 0.21 14.98
C MET A 57 -7.09 0.43 13.86
N ASN A 58 -7.28 -0.57 13.00
CA ASN A 58 -8.17 -0.53 11.80
C ASN A 58 -7.75 0.45 10.70
N THR A 59 -6.58 1.06 10.81
CA THR A 59 -6.04 1.98 9.81
C THR A 59 -4.93 1.29 9.03
N LEU A 60 -4.96 1.42 7.70
CA LEU A 60 -3.93 0.91 6.82
C LEU A 60 -2.78 1.91 6.70
N TYR A 61 -1.56 1.41 6.88
CA TYR A 61 -0.33 2.17 6.73
C TYR A 61 0.57 1.57 5.68
N LEU A 62 1.34 2.45 5.04
CA LEU A 62 2.43 2.12 4.14
C LEU A 62 3.68 2.84 4.63
N GLU A 63 4.77 2.10 4.87
CA GLU A 63 5.96 2.60 5.56
C GLU A 63 7.25 2.19 4.84
N LYS A 64 8.19 3.13 4.75
CA LYS A 64 9.55 2.91 4.24
C LYS A 64 10.49 2.54 5.39
N ILE A 65 11.23 1.45 5.24
CA ILE A 65 12.21 0.91 6.22
C ILE A 65 13.65 0.96 5.69
#